data_AF-A0AA39R437-F1
#
_entry.id   AF-A0AA39R437-F1
#
_cell.length_a   1.000
_cell.length_b   1.000
_cell.length_c   1.000
_cell.angle_alpha   90.00
_cell.angle_beta   90.00
_cell.angle_gamma   90.00
#
_symmetry.space_group_name_H-M   'P 1'
#
loop_
_entity.id
_entity.type
_entity.pdbx_description
1 polymer ?
#
loop_
_entity_poly.entity_id
_entity_poly.type
_entity_poly.pdbx_seq_one_letter_code
_entity_poly.pdbx_strand_id
1 'polypeptide(L)'
;MNDIIQTQLDRVETALTQLIDSISSYNPSIPATSALLLADDELKQGLQQLTTHQRNHARMHHLREQIAQKNNSITTTIKTLATTRADLLSQPTSLPTTETRKVPYIDLLDYAKRISRYTVPPTFRPPLPLPTAQTPAPPAAVAAAVNGADSTSPVKDTRDGEAVENGGEREGVGMGSLEEVERKWLDPLAGMGFVPWVGEEAMRSGALAEIQAMVERGEDPGLVGWWEVKEEGERMEGVEGGVEGKEEGEERRVERRAERRVEEKPKVFGGLDLYDPDEEG
;
A
#
# COMPACT_ATOMS: atom_id res chain seq x y z
N MET A 1 5.98 24.60 -61.80
CA MET A 1 5.89 23.16 -62.18
C MET A 1 4.77 22.93 -63.18
N ASN A 2 3.56 23.42 -62.91
CA ASN A 2 2.45 23.30 -63.87
C ASN A 2 2.78 23.92 -65.23
N ASP A 3 3.42 25.10 -65.26
CA ASP A 3 3.82 25.76 -66.50
C ASP A 3 4.79 24.91 -67.36
N ILE A 4 5.70 24.16 -66.73
CA ILE A 4 6.64 23.28 -67.44
C ILE A 4 5.89 22.12 -68.10
N ILE A 5 4.95 21.51 -67.38
CA ILE A 5 4.12 20.43 -67.94
C ILE A 5 3.22 20.95 -69.06
N GLN A 6 2.64 22.14 -68.88
CA GLN A 6 1.84 22.81 -69.90
C GLN A 6 2.66 22.97 -71.19
N THR A 7 3.88 23.51 -71.10
CA THR A 7 4.74 23.70 -72.28
C THR A 7 5.14 22.39 -72.95
N GLN A 8 5.32 21.30 -72.18
CA GLN A 8 5.64 19.99 -72.74
C GLN A 8 4.42 19.36 -73.42
N LEU A 9 3.23 19.56 -72.87
CA LEU A 9 1.98 19.10 -73.46
C LEU A 9 1.68 19.86 -74.76
N ASP A 10 1.90 21.18 -74.78
CA ASP A 10 1.79 22.01 -75.99
C ASP A 10 2.80 21.56 -77.08
N ARG A 11 4.02 21.14 -76.69
CA ARG A 11 5.01 20.56 -77.61
C ARG A 11 4.58 19.22 -78.19
N VAL A 12 4.00 18.34 -77.39
CA VAL A 12 3.43 17.07 -77.87
C VAL A 12 2.27 17.32 -78.83
N GLU A 13 1.39 18.28 -78.51
CA GLU A 13 0.26 18.67 -79.36
C GLU A 13 0.74 19.19 -80.71
N THR A 14 1.69 20.13 -80.72
CA THR A 14 2.27 20.67 -81.96
C THR A 14 3.03 19.62 -82.79
N ALA A 15 3.72 18.67 -82.15
CA ALA A 15 4.37 17.57 -82.86
C ALA A 15 3.34 16.59 -83.46
N LEU A 16 2.24 16.32 -82.76
CA LEU A 16 1.13 15.51 -83.25
C LEU A 16 0.43 16.16 -84.45
N THR A 17 0.14 17.47 -84.39
CA THR A 17 -0.47 18.19 -85.52
C THR A 17 0.44 18.15 -86.75
N GLN A 18 1.76 18.35 -86.57
CA GLN A 18 2.73 18.24 -87.66
C GLN A 18 2.80 16.83 -88.27
N LEU A 19 2.70 15.78 -87.44
CA LEU A 19 2.65 14.41 -87.94
C LEU A 19 1.38 14.17 -88.77
N ILE A 20 0.23 14.60 -88.27
CA ILE A 20 -1.08 14.48 -88.94
C ILE A 20 -1.08 15.23 -90.27
N ASP A 21 -0.52 16.44 -90.32
CA ASP A 21 -0.38 17.22 -91.55
C ASP A 21 0.52 16.51 -92.57
N SER A 22 1.59 15.86 -92.10
CA SER A 22 2.48 15.08 -92.97
C SER A 22 1.81 13.83 -93.56
N ILE A 23 0.97 13.15 -92.76
CA ILE A 23 0.23 11.96 -93.18
C ILE A 23 -0.91 12.32 -94.14
N SER A 24 -1.67 13.37 -93.82
CA SER A 24 -2.79 13.85 -94.66
C SER A 24 -2.31 14.42 -96.00
N SER A 25 -1.11 15.00 -96.04
CA SER A 25 -0.45 15.46 -97.27
C SER A 25 0.26 14.34 -98.05
N TYR A 26 0.11 13.07 -97.64
CA TYR A 26 0.78 11.89 -98.22
C TYR A 26 2.31 12.02 -98.31
N ASN A 27 2.92 12.79 -97.41
CA ASN A 27 4.36 13.00 -97.34
C ASN A 27 4.88 12.63 -95.94
N PRO A 28 5.05 11.33 -95.65
CA PRO A 28 5.46 10.87 -94.32
C PRO A 28 6.85 11.41 -93.99
N SER A 29 6.95 12.27 -92.97
CA SER A 29 8.21 12.88 -92.57
C SER A 29 8.81 12.19 -91.33
N ILE A 30 9.97 11.55 -91.53
CA ILE A 30 10.81 11.03 -90.44
C ILE A 30 11.08 12.10 -89.36
N PRO A 31 11.39 13.37 -89.68
CA PRO A 31 11.64 14.38 -88.64
C PRO A 31 10.43 14.65 -87.74
N ALA A 32 9.19 14.60 -88.24
CA ALA A 32 7.99 14.76 -87.40
C ALA A 32 7.83 13.60 -86.42
N THR A 33 8.12 12.36 -86.85
CA THR A 33 8.08 11.19 -85.95
C THR A 33 9.15 11.27 -84.85
N SER A 34 10.35 11.74 -85.16
CA SER A 34 11.41 11.91 -84.15
C SER A 34 11.12 13.06 -83.19
N ALA A 35 10.51 14.15 -83.67
CA ALA A 35 10.09 15.26 -82.82
C ALA A 35 9.03 14.83 -81.80
N LEU A 36 8.08 13.99 -82.22
CA LEU A 36 7.06 13.42 -81.33
C LEU A 36 7.67 12.50 -80.27
N LEU A 37 8.63 11.64 -80.66
CA LEU A 37 9.30 10.75 -79.71
C LEU A 37 10.07 11.53 -78.65
N LEU A 38 10.80 12.58 -79.05
CA LEU A 38 11.49 13.47 -78.11
C LEU A 38 10.51 14.20 -77.18
N ALA A 39 9.41 14.73 -77.71
CA ALA A 39 8.39 15.41 -76.91
C ALA A 39 7.73 14.46 -75.88
N ASP A 40 7.51 13.20 -76.24
CA ASP A 40 7.00 12.17 -75.33
C ASP A 40 8.00 11.83 -74.21
N ASP A 41 9.28 11.69 -74.53
CA ASP A 41 10.32 11.45 -73.52
C ASP A 41 10.49 12.65 -72.57
N GLU A 42 10.42 13.88 -73.08
CA GLU A 42 10.40 15.10 -72.27
C GLU A 42 9.17 15.17 -71.36
N LEU A 43 7.98 14.76 -71.85
CA LEU A 43 6.76 14.68 -71.05
C LEU A 43 6.88 13.64 -69.93
N LYS A 44 7.41 12.45 -70.21
CA LYS A 44 7.68 11.42 -69.19
C LYS A 44 8.60 11.94 -68.10
N GLN A 45 9.67 12.64 -68.47
CA GLN A 45 10.59 13.24 -67.50
C GLN A 45 9.87 14.30 -66.66
N GLY A 46 9.04 15.15 -67.27
CA GLY A 46 8.24 16.15 -66.55
C GLY A 46 7.28 15.53 -65.53
N LEU A 47 6.62 14.42 -65.88
CA LEU A 47 5.73 13.69 -64.96
C LEU A 47 6.51 13.03 -63.80
N GLN A 48 7.69 12.47 -64.06
CA GLN A 48 8.56 11.94 -63.00
C GLN A 48 9.02 13.04 -62.03
N GLN A 49 9.35 14.23 -62.55
CA GLN A 49 9.67 15.38 -61.71
C GLN A 49 8.47 15.84 -60.89
N LEU A 50 7.26 15.82 -61.46
CA LEU A 50 6.04 16.20 -60.75
C LEU A 50 5.75 15.26 -59.59
N THR A 51 5.79 13.95 -59.83
CA THR A 51 5.56 12.95 -58.77
C THR A 51 6.59 13.08 -57.65
N THR A 52 7.85 13.34 -58.00
CA THR A 52 8.92 13.62 -57.02
C THR A 52 8.62 14.90 -56.22
N HIS A 53 8.22 15.98 -56.89
CA HIS A 53 7.86 17.22 -56.22
C HIS A 53 6.65 17.06 -55.30
N GLN A 54 5.61 16.34 -55.73
CA GLN A 54 4.44 16.04 -54.90
C GLN A 54 4.81 15.25 -53.65
N ARG A 55 5.67 14.23 -53.79
CA ARG A 55 6.19 13.45 -52.65
C ARG A 55 6.99 14.33 -51.68
N ASN A 56 7.85 15.20 -52.21
CA ASN A 56 8.62 16.13 -51.41
C ASN A 56 7.74 17.16 -50.70
N HIS A 57 6.71 17.67 -51.39
CA HIS A 57 5.75 18.61 -50.83
C HIS A 57 4.95 17.99 -49.68
N ALA A 58 4.41 16.78 -49.88
CA ALA A 58 3.73 16.02 -48.83
C ALA A 58 4.64 15.79 -47.63
N ARG A 59 5.90 15.43 -47.87
CA ARG A 59 6.91 15.27 -46.81
C ARG A 59 7.19 16.58 -46.07
N MET A 60 7.33 17.71 -46.76
CA MET A 60 7.55 19.00 -46.12
C MET A 60 6.36 19.41 -45.24
N HIS A 61 5.13 19.19 -45.72
CA HIS A 61 3.93 19.43 -44.92
C HIS A 61 3.91 18.58 -43.66
N HIS A 62 4.17 17.28 -43.80
CA HIS A 62 4.25 16.37 -42.65
C HIS A 62 5.33 16.79 -41.64
N LEU A 63 6.51 17.18 -42.11
CA LEU A 63 7.58 17.69 -41.24
C LEU A 63 7.17 18.97 -40.51
N ARG A 64 6.45 19.89 -41.18
CA ARG A 64 5.94 21.11 -40.56
C ARG A 64 4.90 20.80 -39.47
N GLU A 65 4.00 19.85 -39.71
CA GLU A 65 3.04 19.37 -38.70
C GLU A 65 3.76 18.77 -37.49
N GLN A 66 4.77 17.92 -37.71
CA GLN A 66 5.56 17.36 -36.62
C GLN A 66 6.30 18.43 -35.81
N ILE A 67 6.87 19.45 -36.46
CA ILE A 67 7.53 20.57 -35.78
C ILE A 67 6.50 21.34 -34.95
N ALA A 68 5.33 21.64 -35.51
CA ALA A 68 4.26 22.32 -34.79
C ALA A 68 3.79 21.53 -33.57
N GLN A 69 3.63 20.20 -33.69
CA GLN A 69 3.26 19.31 -32.59
C GLN A 69 4.32 19.33 -31.48
N LYS A 70 5.61 19.23 -31.83
CA LYS A 70 6.70 19.29 -30.85
C LYS A 70 6.79 20.65 -30.16
N ASN A 71 6.62 21.74 -30.90
CA ASN A 71 6.58 23.08 -30.32
C ASN A 71 5.42 23.24 -29.35
N ASN A 72 4.23 22.74 -29.70
CA ASN A 72 3.09 22.71 -28.79
C ASN A 72 3.43 21.95 -27.50
N SER A 73 4.03 20.75 -27.62
CA SER A 73 4.49 20.00 -26.44
C SER A 73 5.44 20.81 -25.57
N ILE A 74 6.47 21.46 -26.13
CA ILE A 74 7.42 22.29 -25.37
C ILE A 74 6.70 23.45 -24.68
N THR A 75 5.79 24.14 -25.37
CA THR A 75 5.04 25.24 -24.75
C THR A 75 4.14 24.75 -23.63
N THR A 76 3.53 23.57 -23.76
CA THR A 76 2.71 22.99 -22.69
C THR A 76 3.55 22.61 -21.49
N THR A 77 4.73 22.00 -21.67
CA THR A 77 5.60 21.61 -20.55
C THR A 77 6.19 22.82 -19.82
N ILE A 78 6.55 23.88 -20.55
CA ILE A 78 6.98 25.14 -19.94
C ILE A 78 5.83 25.78 -19.14
N LYS A 79 4.61 25.77 -19.69
CA LYS A 79 3.43 26.27 -18.97
C LYS A 79 3.15 25.46 -17.71
N THR A 80 3.20 24.13 -17.78
CA THR A 80 2.97 23.29 -16.59
C THR A 80 4.05 23.47 -15.54
N LEU A 81 5.32 23.62 -15.94
CA LEU A 81 6.40 23.93 -15.01
C LEU A 81 6.25 25.31 -14.37
N ALA A 82 5.80 26.30 -15.13
CA ALA A 82 5.53 27.63 -14.62
C ALA A 82 4.34 27.63 -13.63
N THR A 83 3.26 26.90 -13.92
CA THR A 83 2.10 26.80 -13.02
C THR A 83 2.47 26.04 -11.75
N THR A 84 3.17 24.90 -11.85
CA THR A 84 3.58 24.15 -10.64
C THR A 84 4.54 24.96 -9.78
N ARG A 85 5.44 25.74 -10.40
CA ARG A 85 6.29 26.69 -9.66
C ARG A 85 5.44 27.76 -8.96
N ALA A 86 4.46 28.34 -9.64
CA ALA A 86 3.56 29.31 -9.02
C ALA A 86 2.78 28.69 -7.86
N ASP A 87 2.29 27.46 -8.02
CA ASP A 87 1.55 26.71 -6.99
C ASP A 87 2.44 26.44 -5.76
N LEU A 88 3.67 25.94 -5.96
CA LEU A 88 4.63 25.71 -4.87
C LEU A 88 5.00 26.99 -4.12
N LEU A 89 5.12 28.11 -4.83
CA LEU A 89 5.36 29.41 -4.20
C LEU A 89 4.12 29.95 -3.48
N SER A 90 2.92 29.60 -3.95
CA SER A 90 1.66 29.99 -3.32
C SER A 90 1.36 29.19 -2.05
N GLN A 91 1.89 27.97 -1.94
CA GLN A 91 1.78 27.17 -0.73
C GLN A 91 2.56 27.86 0.39
N PRO A 92 1.89 28.31 1.47
CA PRO A 92 2.60 28.85 2.61
C PRO A 92 3.45 27.73 3.20
N THR A 93 4.77 27.83 3.05
CA THR A 93 5.71 26.98 3.79
C THR A 93 5.36 27.15 5.26
N SER A 94 4.81 26.10 5.89
CA SER A 94 4.76 26.04 7.33
C SER A 94 6.20 25.88 7.82
N LEU A 95 6.94 26.99 7.81
CA LEU A 95 8.16 27.09 8.58
C LEU A 95 7.76 26.68 10.00
N PRO A 96 8.52 25.80 10.66
CA PRO A 96 8.21 25.43 12.03
C PRO A 96 8.13 26.73 12.82
N THR A 97 6.92 27.06 13.27
CA THR A 97 6.68 28.21 14.14
C THR A 97 7.75 28.19 15.22
N THR A 98 8.43 29.31 15.44
CA THR A 98 9.52 29.44 16.42
C THR A 98 9.07 29.03 17.84
N GLU A 99 7.77 28.97 18.08
CA GLU A 99 7.13 28.34 19.25
C GLU A 99 7.01 26.81 19.08
N THR A 100 8.13 26.15 18.82
CA THR A 100 8.18 24.69 18.93
C THR A 100 8.14 24.32 20.42
N ARG A 101 6.98 23.83 20.90
CA ARG A 101 6.90 23.23 22.23
C ARG A 101 7.87 22.06 22.28
N LYS A 102 8.98 22.22 23.00
CA LYS A 102 9.95 21.15 23.22
C LYS A 102 9.29 20.07 24.07
N VAL A 103 9.07 18.90 23.49
CA VAL A 103 8.55 17.73 24.21
C VAL A 103 9.75 16.93 24.72
N PRO A 104 9.84 16.66 26.03
CA PRO A 104 10.94 15.86 26.57
C PRO A 104 10.86 14.42 26.04
N TYR A 105 12.02 13.82 25.80
CA TYR A 105 12.12 12.49 25.19
C TYR A 105 11.43 11.40 26.01
N ILE A 106 11.51 11.48 27.35
CA ILE A 106 10.93 10.49 28.25
C ILE A 106 9.40 10.49 28.15
N ASP A 107 8.78 11.66 28.24
CA ASP A 107 7.31 11.77 28.10
C ASP A 107 6.84 11.31 26.72
N LEU A 108 7.61 11.59 25.66
CA LEU A 108 7.32 11.09 24.31
C LEU A 108 7.39 9.56 24.25
N LEU A 109 8.40 8.97 24.87
CA LEU A 109 8.60 7.51 24.87
C LEU A 109 7.53 6.81 25.72
N ASP A 110 7.17 7.37 26.87
CA ASP A 110 6.13 6.81 27.72
C ASP A 110 4.74 6.98 27.10
N TYR A 111 4.47 8.11 26.45
CA TYR A 111 3.26 8.28 25.64
C TYR A 111 3.21 7.27 24.50
N ALA A 112 4.31 7.12 23.73
CA ALA A 112 4.42 6.15 22.65
C ALA A 112 4.18 4.70 23.14
N LYS A 113 4.76 4.31 24.29
CA LYS A 113 4.51 2.99 24.90
C LYS A 113 3.04 2.78 25.27
N ARG A 114 2.36 3.82 25.77
CA ARG A 114 0.94 3.74 26.14
C ARG A 114 0.03 3.61 24.92
N ILE A 115 0.27 4.40 23.87
CA ILE A 115 -0.58 4.36 22.66
C ILE A 115 -0.27 3.17 21.77
N SER A 116 0.95 2.62 21.78
CA SER A 116 1.36 1.50 20.93
C SER A 116 0.43 0.28 21.01
N ARG A 117 -0.13 0.00 22.20
CA ARG A 117 -1.08 -1.11 22.39
C ARG A 117 -2.44 -0.87 21.72
N TYR A 118 -2.82 0.40 21.55
CA TYR A 118 -4.16 0.81 21.08
C TYR A 118 -4.13 1.38 19.65
N THR A 119 -2.96 1.69 19.11
CA THR A 119 -2.81 2.22 17.73
C THR A 119 -2.57 1.11 16.71
N VAL A 120 -2.56 -0.14 17.16
CA VAL A 120 -2.12 -1.28 16.38
C VAL A 120 -3.27 -2.29 16.36
N PRO A 121 -3.82 -2.65 15.19
CA PRO A 121 -4.84 -3.68 15.12
C PRO A 121 -4.26 -5.00 15.66
N PRO A 122 -5.06 -5.87 16.30
CA PRO A 122 -4.59 -7.13 16.88
C PRO A 122 -3.96 -8.08 15.83
N THR A 123 -4.10 -7.76 14.54
CA THR A 123 -3.51 -8.44 13.39
C THR A 123 -2.14 -7.90 12.96
N PHE A 124 -1.66 -6.80 13.54
CA PHE A 124 -0.39 -6.20 13.13
C PHE A 124 0.80 -6.97 13.69
N ARG A 125 1.69 -7.38 12.79
CA ARG A 125 2.93 -8.10 13.08
C ARG A 125 4.11 -7.13 12.95
N PRO A 126 4.94 -6.90 13.99
CA PRO A 126 6.24 -6.28 13.78
C PRO A 126 7.12 -7.21 12.93
N PRO A 127 7.89 -6.70 11.94
CA PRO A 127 8.79 -7.53 11.15
C PRO A 127 9.84 -8.17 12.05
N LEU A 128 10.06 -9.49 11.89
CA LEU A 128 11.09 -10.22 12.62
C LEU A 128 12.47 -9.59 12.35
N PRO A 129 13.34 -9.43 13.36
CA PRO A 129 14.74 -9.17 13.09
C PRO A 129 15.30 -10.38 12.36
N LEU A 130 15.80 -10.17 11.14
CA LEU A 130 16.54 -11.20 10.42
C LEU A 130 17.72 -11.65 11.30
N PRO A 131 17.98 -12.96 11.45
CA PRO A 131 19.14 -13.43 12.19
C PRO A 131 20.40 -12.86 11.53
N THR A 132 21.19 -12.16 12.33
CA THR A 132 22.53 -11.68 12.02
C THR A 132 23.36 -12.79 11.39
N ALA A 133 23.64 -12.67 10.10
CA ALA A 133 24.80 -13.29 9.46
C ALA A 133 25.30 -12.38 8.32
N GLN A 134 26.48 -11.82 8.58
CA GLN A 134 27.48 -11.35 7.62
C GLN A 134 27.25 -9.98 6.96
N THR A 135 27.90 -8.98 7.56
CA THR A 135 28.56 -7.91 6.81
C THR A 135 29.47 -8.53 5.74
N PRO A 136 29.36 -8.08 4.48
CA PRO A 136 30.56 -7.59 3.80
C PRO A 136 30.37 -6.16 3.29
N ALA A 137 31.47 -5.42 3.30
CA ALA A 137 31.59 -4.01 2.94
C ALA A 137 31.29 -3.73 1.43
N PRO A 138 31.14 -2.45 1.01
CA PRO A 138 30.35 -2.04 -0.16
C PRO A 138 31.10 -2.19 -1.49
N PRO A 139 30.37 -2.18 -2.62
CA PRO A 139 30.59 -1.08 -3.56
C PRO A 139 29.32 -0.51 -4.23
N ALA A 140 29.33 0.81 -4.33
CA ALA A 140 28.81 1.72 -5.36
C ALA A 140 27.60 1.32 -6.25
N ALA A 141 26.61 2.22 -6.21
CA ALA A 141 25.75 2.70 -7.29
C ALA A 141 24.88 1.68 -8.05
N VAL A 142 23.55 1.81 -7.97
CA VAL A 142 22.73 2.46 -9.02
C VAL A 142 21.25 2.55 -8.62
N ALA A 143 20.71 3.74 -8.86
CA ALA A 143 19.37 4.07 -9.36
C ALA A 143 18.11 3.41 -8.76
N ALA A 144 17.27 4.30 -8.23
CA ALA A 144 15.84 4.14 -8.03
C ALA A 144 15.06 3.92 -9.35
N ALA A 145 14.05 3.06 -9.29
CA ALA A 145 12.82 3.02 -10.11
C ALA A 145 11.89 2.04 -9.38
N VAL A 146 10.71 2.33 -8.83
CA VAL A 146 9.52 3.10 -9.25
C VAL A 146 8.87 2.61 -10.55
N ASN A 147 7.56 2.35 -10.43
CA ASN A 147 6.56 1.91 -11.42
C ASN A 147 6.51 0.39 -11.68
N GLY A 148 5.36 -0.29 -11.63
CA GLY A 148 3.97 0.16 -11.74
C GLY A 148 3.50 0.14 -13.20
N ALA A 149 2.49 -0.70 -13.45
CA ALA A 149 1.64 -0.84 -14.64
C ALA A 149 1.99 -1.94 -15.68
N ASP A 150 0.98 -2.81 -15.84
CA ASP A 150 0.43 -3.43 -17.05
C ASP A 150 1.31 -4.24 -17.99
N SER A 151 0.96 -5.53 -18.11
CA SER A 151 1.16 -6.31 -19.32
C SER A 151 -0.12 -7.03 -19.73
N THR A 152 -0.60 -6.67 -20.91
CA THR A 152 -1.61 -7.35 -21.71
C THR A 152 -1.05 -8.65 -22.32
N SER A 153 -1.78 -9.76 -22.17
CA SER A 153 -2.12 -10.88 -23.09
C SER A 153 -1.13 -11.33 -24.20
N PRO A 154 -1.04 -12.64 -24.60
CA PRO A 154 -2.20 -13.41 -25.07
C PRO A 154 -2.22 -14.95 -24.89
N VAL A 155 -3.40 -15.49 -25.18
CA VAL A 155 -3.86 -16.89 -25.29
C VAL A 155 -3.06 -17.75 -26.29
N LYS A 156 -2.82 -19.02 -25.95
CA LYS A 156 -2.81 -20.16 -26.89
C LYS A 156 -3.21 -21.47 -26.18
N ASP A 157 -3.86 -22.34 -26.96
CA ASP A 157 -4.87 -23.34 -26.59
C ASP A 157 -4.35 -24.80 -26.58
N THR A 158 -5.16 -25.68 -25.95
CA THR A 158 -5.42 -27.14 -26.13
C THR A 158 -4.69 -28.29 -25.37
N ARG A 159 -5.53 -29.07 -24.63
CA ARG A 159 -5.66 -30.56 -24.43
C ARG A 159 -4.71 -31.30 -23.46
N ASP A 160 -5.08 -32.33 -22.66
CA ASP A 160 -6.29 -33.14 -22.34
C ASP A 160 -6.04 -33.98 -21.04
N GLY A 161 -7.10 -34.42 -20.34
CA GLY A 161 -7.17 -35.54 -19.34
C GLY A 161 -6.94 -35.17 -17.86
N GLU A 162 -7.62 -35.68 -16.82
CA GLU A 162 -8.63 -36.73 -16.60
C GLU A 162 -9.24 -36.52 -15.19
N ALA A 163 -10.50 -36.95 -14.97
CA ALA A 163 -11.27 -36.77 -13.73
C ALA A 163 -10.91 -37.80 -12.63
N VAL A 164 -11.13 -37.49 -11.33
CA VAL A 164 -11.74 -38.38 -10.32
C VAL A 164 -12.22 -37.56 -9.09
N GLU A 165 -13.46 -37.81 -8.67
CA GLU A 165 -14.15 -37.36 -7.45
C GLU A 165 -13.54 -37.93 -6.15
N ASN A 166 -13.64 -37.20 -5.03
CA ASN A 166 -14.57 -37.55 -3.95
C ASN A 166 -14.50 -36.58 -2.76
N GLY A 167 -15.67 -36.22 -2.26
CA GLY A 167 -15.85 -35.55 -0.98
C GLY A 167 -15.66 -36.48 0.21
N GLY A 168 -15.32 -35.88 1.35
CA GLY A 168 -15.26 -36.55 2.65
C GLY A 168 -15.07 -35.53 3.76
N GLU A 169 -16.17 -35.14 4.40
CA GLU A 169 -16.18 -34.43 5.67
C GLU A 169 -15.33 -35.14 6.72
N ARG A 170 -14.51 -34.40 7.46
CA ARG A 170 -14.00 -34.81 8.78
C ARG A 170 -13.89 -33.60 9.71
N GLU A 171 -14.79 -33.56 10.68
CA GLU A 171 -14.58 -32.83 11.93
C GLU A 171 -13.32 -33.34 12.65
N GLY A 172 -12.58 -32.40 13.25
CA GLY A 172 -12.11 -32.54 14.64
C GLY A 172 -10.78 -33.23 14.91
N VAL A 173 -9.66 -32.76 14.34
CA VAL A 173 -8.31 -32.90 14.94
C VAL A 173 -7.48 -31.68 14.50
N GLY A 174 -7.09 -30.78 15.41
CA GLY A 174 -6.15 -29.72 14.96
C GLY A 174 -5.97 -28.47 15.82
N MET A 175 -5.82 -28.57 17.14
CA MET A 175 -5.21 -27.45 17.90
C MET A 175 -3.86 -27.84 18.54
N GLY A 176 -3.69 -29.12 18.90
CA GLY A 176 -2.45 -29.63 19.49
C GLY A 176 -1.26 -29.77 18.52
N SER A 177 -1.50 -29.99 17.22
CA SER A 177 -0.44 -30.21 16.22
C SER A 177 0.04 -28.94 15.50
N LEU A 178 -0.57 -27.80 15.79
CA LEU A 178 -0.29 -26.55 15.12
C LEU A 178 0.94 -25.87 15.71
N GLU A 179 1.79 -25.33 14.84
CA GLU A 179 2.93 -24.51 15.24
C GLU A 179 2.43 -23.27 16.00
N GLU A 180 3.25 -22.69 16.89
CA GLU A 180 2.84 -21.53 17.70
C GLU A 180 2.41 -20.33 16.84
N VAL A 181 2.87 -20.30 15.59
CA VAL A 181 2.44 -19.37 14.54
C VAL A 181 1.01 -19.66 14.09
N GLU A 182 0.67 -20.93 13.82
CA GLU A 182 -0.64 -21.39 13.35
C GLU A 182 -1.71 -21.33 14.47
N ARG A 183 -1.31 -21.55 15.72
CA ARG A 183 -2.21 -21.35 16.88
C ARG A 183 -2.63 -19.89 17.06
N LYS A 184 -1.74 -18.94 16.75
CA LYS A 184 -2.04 -17.50 16.78
C LYS A 184 -2.99 -17.08 15.65
N TRP A 185 -3.03 -17.82 14.54
CA TRP A 185 -4.04 -17.63 13.49
C TRP A 185 -5.44 -18.06 13.92
N LEU A 186 -5.54 -18.99 14.87
CA LEU A 186 -6.79 -19.46 15.47
C LEU A 186 -7.12 -18.74 16.78
N ASP A 187 -6.35 -17.72 17.16
CA ASP A 187 -6.64 -16.94 18.37
C ASP A 187 -7.99 -16.23 18.17
N PRO A 188 -9.02 -16.52 18.99
CA PRO A 188 -10.33 -15.90 18.88
C PRO A 188 -10.29 -14.37 19.00
N LEU A 189 -9.18 -13.80 19.51
CA LEU A 189 -8.92 -12.37 19.55
C LEU A 189 -8.64 -11.76 18.15
N ALA A 190 -8.21 -12.56 17.18
CA ALA A 190 -7.99 -12.13 15.79
C ALA A 190 -9.29 -11.82 15.03
N GLY A 191 -10.44 -12.29 15.53
CA GLY A 191 -11.78 -12.03 14.98
C GLY A 191 -12.46 -10.77 15.54
N MET A 192 -11.88 -10.12 16.56
CA MET A 192 -12.42 -8.87 17.08
C MET A 192 -12.00 -7.71 16.18
N GLY A 193 -12.98 -7.00 15.63
CA GLY A 193 -12.74 -5.81 14.82
C GLY A 193 -11.98 -4.76 15.62
N PHE A 194 -10.81 -4.34 15.13
CA PHE A 194 -10.10 -3.21 15.70
C PHE A 194 -10.94 -1.95 15.52
N VAL A 195 -11.38 -1.37 16.63
CA VAL A 195 -12.08 -0.09 16.65
C VAL A 195 -11.09 0.94 17.22
N PRO A 196 -10.62 1.93 16.42
CA PRO A 196 -9.59 2.88 16.85
C PRO A 196 -10.08 3.92 17.86
N TRP A 197 -11.32 3.82 18.33
CA TRP A 197 -11.92 4.65 19.36
C TRP A 197 -12.44 3.78 20.51
N VAL A 198 -12.72 4.39 21.65
CA VAL A 198 -13.20 3.70 22.85
C VAL A 198 -14.47 2.90 22.53
N GLY A 199 -14.52 1.65 22.99
CA GLY A 199 -15.68 0.77 22.80
C GLY A 199 -16.93 1.27 23.51
N GLU A 200 -18.10 0.87 23.03
CA GLU A 200 -19.39 1.32 23.58
C GLU A 200 -19.58 0.92 25.05
N GLU A 201 -19.13 -0.27 25.43
CA GLU A 201 -19.18 -0.74 26.82
C GLU A 201 -18.32 0.12 27.75
N ALA A 202 -17.11 0.49 27.31
CA ALA A 202 -16.22 1.40 28.06
C ALA A 202 -16.77 2.84 28.11
N MET A 203 -17.55 3.26 27.11
CA MET A 203 -18.28 4.53 27.17
C MET A 203 -19.44 4.47 28.16
N ARG A 204 -20.19 3.35 28.22
CA ARG A 204 -21.31 3.14 29.14
C ARG A 204 -20.88 2.94 30.60
N SER A 205 -19.70 2.36 30.84
CA SER A 205 -19.15 2.17 32.18
C SER A 205 -18.29 3.35 32.64
N GLY A 206 -18.08 4.35 31.80
CA GLY A 206 -17.31 5.54 32.17
C GLY A 206 -18.02 6.39 33.22
N ALA A 207 -17.23 7.08 34.04
CA ALA A 207 -17.75 7.97 35.09
C ALA A 207 -18.77 9.01 34.58
N LEU A 208 -18.65 9.44 33.31
CA LEU A 208 -19.63 10.36 32.71
C LEU A 208 -21.00 9.71 32.47
N ALA A 209 -21.04 8.44 32.07
CA ALA A 209 -22.28 7.70 31.89
C ALA A 209 -22.94 7.38 33.25
N GLU A 210 -22.14 7.13 34.28
CA GLU A 210 -22.63 6.98 35.66
C GLU A 210 -23.24 8.28 36.20
N ILE A 211 -22.59 9.44 35.98
CA ILE A 211 -23.17 10.75 36.30
C ILE A 211 -24.49 10.95 35.58
N GLN A 212 -24.56 10.59 34.29
CA GLN A 212 -25.81 10.69 33.53
C GLN A 212 -26.90 9.79 34.12
N ALA A 213 -26.57 8.57 34.54
CA ALA A 213 -27.52 7.67 35.21
C ALA A 213 -28.00 8.23 36.56
N MET A 214 -27.13 8.88 37.35
CA MET A 214 -27.53 9.56 38.60
C MET A 214 -28.51 10.71 38.33
N VAL A 215 -28.22 11.54 37.31
CA VAL A 215 -29.10 12.63 36.89
C VAL A 215 -30.45 12.10 36.40
N GLU A 216 -30.47 11.00 35.65
CA GLU A 216 -31.69 10.33 35.18
C GLU A 216 -32.51 9.73 36.34
N ARG A 217 -31.86 9.32 37.45
CA ARG A 217 -32.51 8.91 38.71
C ARG A 217 -33.00 10.09 39.56
N GLY A 218 -32.68 11.33 39.17
CA GLY A 218 -33.04 12.53 39.94
C GLY A 218 -32.14 12.79 41.15
N GLU A 219 -30.98 12.14 41.22
CA GLU A 219 -29.95 12.33 42.23
C GLU A 219 -28.98 13.43 41.74
N ASP A 220 -28.63 14.40 42.61
CA ASP A 220 -27.72 15.49 42.25
C ASP A 220 -26.25 14.99 42.28
N PRO A 221 -25.54 14.97 41.14
CA PRO A 221 -24.17 14.43 41.06
C PRO A 221 -23.13 15.27 41.81
N GLY A 222 -23.48 16.48 42.26
CA GLY A 222 -22.64 17.30 43.12
C GLY A 222 -22.72 16.95 44.61
N LEU A 223 -23.77 16.24 45.04
CA LEU A 223 -24.02 15.89 46.45
C LEU A 223 -23.50 14.49 46.81
N VAL A 224 -23.42 13.57 45.85
CA VAL A 224 -22.82 12.26 46.08
C VAL A 224 -21.30 12.44 46.15
N GLY A 225 -20.75 12.35 47.35
CA GLY A 225 -19.31 12.43 47.55
C GLY A 225 -18.63 11.27 46.82
N TRP A 226 -17.89 11.56 45.76
CA TRP A 226 -17.05 10.61 45.02
C TRP A 226 -16.13 9.76 45.93
N TRP A 227 -15.84 10.26 47.12
CA TRP A 227 -15.05 9.59 48.16
C TRP A 227 -15.84 8.49 48.89
N GLU A 228 -17.13 8.68 49.12
CA GLU A 228 -17.97 7.76 49.91
C GLU A 228 -18.32 6.49 49.11
N VAL A 229 -18.64 6.65 47.82
CA VAL A 229 -18.90 5.52 46.90
C VAL A 229 -17.64 4.67 46.69
N LYS A 230 -16.45 5.29 46.63
CA LYS A 230 -15.17 4.58 46.49
C LYS A 230 -14.78 3.83 47.77
N GLU A 231 -15.01 4.43 48.93
CA GLU A 231 -14.72 3.83 50.23
C GLU A 231 -15.67 2.66 50.56
N GLU A 232 -16.90 2.68 50.03
CA GLU A 232 -17.86 1.57 50.15
C GLU A 232 -17.51 0.41 49.21
N GLY A 233 -17.02 0.70 48.00
CA GLY A 233 -16.48 -0.31 47.07
C GLY A 233 -15.25 -1.04 47.63
N GLU A 234 -14.27 -0.30 48.16
CA GLU A 234 -13.08 -0.88 48.81
C GLU A 234 -13.45 -1.68 50.08
N ARG A 235 -14.52 -1.30 50.79
CA ARG A 235 -15.05 -2.11 51.90
C ARG A 235 -15.69 -3.41 51.44
N MET A 236 -16.45 -3.42 50.35
CA MET A 236 -17.06 -4.66 49.84
C MET A 236 -16.00 -5.63 49.29
N GLU A 237 -14.99 -5.13 48.57
CA GLU A 237 -13.88 -5.97 48.07
C GLU A 237 -13.04 -6.54 49.21
N GLY A 238 -12.80 -5.76 50.28
CA GLY A 238 -12.12 -6.25 51.49
C GLY A 238 -12.91 -7.29 52.29
N VAL A 239 -14.25 -7.24 52.23
CA VAL A 239 -15.12 -8.26 52.83
C VAL A 239 -15.10 -9.54 52.00
N GLU A 240 -15.15 -9.44 50.68
CA GLU A 240 -15.13 -10.59 49.76
C GLU A 240 -13.77 -11.32 49.80
N GLY A 241 -12.65 -10.60 49.72
CA GLY A 241 -11.31 -11.18 49.90
C GLY A 241 -11.04 -11.70 51.32
N GLY A 242 -11.76 -11.19 52.32
CA GLY A 242 -11.72 -11.69 53.70
C GLY A 242 -12.51 -12.99 53.91
N VAL A 243 -13.47 -13.30 53.04
CA VAL A 243 -14.21 -14.57 53.02
C VAL A 243 -13.38 -15.64 52.30
N GLU A 244 -12.81 -15.34 51.13
CA GLU A 244 -11.89 -16.25 50.42
C GLU A 244 -10.64 -16.59 51.26
N GLY A 245 -10.03 -15.61 51.92
CA GLY A 245 -8.87 -15.84 52.78
C GLY A 245 -9.17 -16.69 54.03
N LYS A 246 -10.43 -16.71 54.49
CA LYS A 246 -10.87 -17.60 55.58
C LYS A 246 -11.08 -19.02 55.09
N GLU A 247 -11.66 -19.21 53.91
CA GLU A 247 -11.84 -20.53 53.29
C GLU A 247 -10.48 -21.17 52.97
N GLU A 248 -9.55 -20.44 52.33
CA GLU A 248 -8.19 -20.95 52.09
C GLU A 248 -7.42 -21.26 53.40
N GLY A 249 -7.63 -20.44 54.44
CA GLY A 249 -7.01 -20.64 55.75
C GLY A 249 -7.54 -21.87 56.49
N GLU A 250 -8.83 -22.19 56.30
CA GLU A 250 -9.46 -23.37 56.89
C GLU A 250 -9.04 -24.65 56.14
N GLU A 251 -8.94 -24.60 54.81
CA GLU A 251 -8.41 -25.70 53.98
C GLU A 251 -6.96 -26.06 54.35
N ARG A 252 -6.07 -25.05 54.48
CA ARG A 252 -4.67 -25.28 54.91
C ARG A 252 -4.54 -25.83 56.34
N ARG A 253 -5.53 -25.58 57.21
CA ARG A 253 -5.55 -26.13 58.58
C ARG A 253 -6.05 -27.57 58.60
N VAL A 254 -6.98 -27.93 57.73
CA VAL A 254 -7.44 -29.30 57.52
C VAL A 254 -6.32 -30.16 56.92
N GLU A 255 -5.58 -29.62 55.93
CA GLU A 255 -4.43 -30.27 55.30
C GLU A 255 -3.29 -30.55 56.30
N ARG A 256 -2.91 -29.56 57.12
CA ARG A 256 -1.87 -29.71 58.15
C ARG A 256 -2.26 -30.68 59.28
N ARG A 257 -3.56 -30.83 59.55
CA ARG A 257 -4.08 -31.80 60.53
C ARG A 257 -4.12 -33.21 59.96
N ALA A 258 -4.26 -33.35 58.63
CA ALA A 258 -4.11 -34.61 57.94
C ALA A 258 -2.64 -35.06 57.90
N GLU A 259 -1.69 -34.15 57.65
CA GLU A 259 -0.24 -34.44 57.66
C GLU A 259 0.27 -34.89 59.03
N ARG A 260 -0.12 -34.23 60.12
CA ARG A 260 0.25 -34.64 61.49
C ARG A 260 -0.28 -36.01 61.90
N ARG A 261 -1.31 -36.52 61.24
CA ARG A 261 -1.88 -37.86 61.50
C ARG A 261 -1.12 -38.97 60.76
N VAL A 262 -0.22 -38.63 59.83
CA VAL A 262 0.62 -39.55 59.07
C VAL A 262 2.00 -39.75 59.70
N GLU A 263 2.48 -38.80 60.52
CA GLU A 263 3.85 -38.79 61.04
C GLU A 263 4.08 -39.50 62.40
N GLU A 264 3.03 -39.95 63.10
CA GLU A 264 3.18 -40.74 64.32
C GLU A 264 3.20 -42.26 64.05
N LYS A 265 4.40 -42.83 63.91
CA LYS A 265 4.87 -44.11 64.51
C LYS A 265 6.41 -44.27 64.32
N PRO A 266 7.11 -45.02 65.20
CA PRO A 266 8.12 -44.45 66.11
C PRO A 266 9.57 -44.95 65.86
N LYS A 267 10.59 -44.28 66.43
CA LYS A 267 11.65 -44.87 67.31
C LYS A 267 12.87 -43.96 67.57
N VAL A 268 13.15 -43.76 68.86
CA VAL A 268 14.43 -44.07 69.58
C VAL A 268 15.69 -43.23 69.30
N PHE A 269 16.25 -42.69 70.42
CA PHE A 269 17.62 -42.16 70.65
C PHE A 269 18.01 -40.88 69.88
N GLY A 270 18.59 -39.84 70.47
CA GLY A 270 19.12 -39.58 71.80
C GLY A 270 19.92 -38.26 71.79
N GLY A 271 20.23 -37.72 72.97
CA GLY A 271 21.22 -36.64 73.16
C GLY A 271 20.66 -35.23 72.96
N LEU A 272 20.17 -34.55 74.01
CA LEU A 272 20.96 -33.82 75.03
C LEU A 272 21.61 -32.55 74.48
N ASP A 273 20.90 -31.43 74.55
CA ASP A 273 21.48 -30.18 75.07
C ASP A 273 20.37 -29.27 75.59
N LEU A 274 20.32 -29.11 76.92
CA LEU A 274 19.34 -28.35 77.68
C LEU A 274 20.13 -27.26 78.40
N TYR A 275 19.91 -25.99 78.05
CA TYR A 275 20.46 -24.84 78.75
C TYR A 275 19.29 -24.11 79.41
N ASP A 276 19.18 -24.23 80.74
CA ASP A 276 18.34 -23.39 81.60
C ASP A 276 19.21 -22.92 82.76
N PRO A 277 19.61 -21.62 82.80
CA PRO A 277 20.11 -21.01 84.01
C PRO A 277 18.96 -20.36 84.81
N ASP A 278 19.10 -20.47 86.12
CA ASP A 278 18.48 -19.66 87.19
C ASP A 278 17.06 -20.06 87.66
N GLU A 279 16.99 -20.64 88.86
CA GLU A 279 16.22 -20.06 89.97
C GLU A 279 16.63 -20.65 91.33
N GLU A 280 16.85 -19.75 92.30
CA GLU A 280 17.34 -19.95 93.66
C GLU A 280 16.25 -20.46 94.62
N GLY A 281 16.66 -21.21 95.67
CA GLY A 281 15.82 -21.60 96.80
C GLY A 281 16.37 -22.75 97.63
#